data_AF-A0AA88YL63-F1
#
_entry.id   AF-A0AA88YL63-F1
#
_cell.length_a   1.000
_cell.length_b   1.000
_cell.length_c   1.000
_cell.angle_alpha   90.00
_cell.angle_beta   90.00
_cell.angle_gamma   90.00
#
_symmetry.space_group_name_H-M   'P 1'
#
loop_
_entity.id
_entity.type
_entity.pdbx_description
1 polymer ?
#
loop_
_entity_poly.entity_id
_entity_poly.type
_entity_poly.pdbx_seq_one_letter_code
_entity_poly.pdbx_strand_id
1 'polypeptide(L)'
;MSVLYNLTLRHVRTENYSVLRLSQCGPVNMINSSSSSSETDISLSSTRSKSRHFPKQTFNVGRHGRKCPNQASDWTLDHLCKIGIEFDDHSMDLDKFMTTLKTREIVVCNELDKIPQIGHSLLELTNKMWHFSYAFDKEKGNGILGAKQKTEEAIEEFEDIEDEMEKIFCSDSSRRKLYFSWRKNLLDFWWYYHTLLTRWSKPLQTEGKYNQLFTAFSKIFRLYPEVGGAYSESIIIGDMNVTGIPDIRFLTFADKVLKLMIVTKVKQYDAIRGEYNPDTFTYHNVSRKVLGQHGIELLLEARDSYFFPYVVGVLCIGTKIIFTSMYIEMDIYNEIVEEGTVQPPNKVNISYTRPYDYMDYSDRQALMEPMFWFGFVQSNAYKYKAM
;
A
#
# COMPACT_ATOMS: atom_id res chain seq x y z
N MET A 1 -59.65 -18.17 17.04
CA MET A 1 -58.92 -17.96 18.30
C MET A 1 -57.58 -17.31 17.97
N SER A 2 -57.30 -16.17 18.63
CA SER A 2 -56.04 -15.40 18.75
C SER A 2 -55.22 -15.09 17.48
N VAL A 3 -55.22 -13.85 16.96
CA VAL A 3 -54.59 -12.60 17.46
C VAL A 3 -53.08 -12.53 17.18
N LEU A 4 -52.75 -11.60 16.24
CA LEU A 4 -51.57 -10.74 16.07
C LEU A 4 -50.39 -10.88 17.04
N TYR A 5 -49.16 -10.71 16.53
CA TYR A 5 -48.27 -9.61 16.98
C TYR A 5 -47.15 -9.32 15.95
N ASN A 6 -47.15 -8.08 15.44
CA ASN A 6 -46.00 -7.38 14.87
C ASN A 6 -45.01 -7.05 15.99
N LEU A 7 -43.70 -7.16 15.76
CA LEU A 7 -42.70 -6.51 16.61
C LEU A 7 -41.50 -6.02 15.81
N THR A 8 -41.56 -4.73 15.52
CA THR A 8 -40.46 -3.82 15.23
C THR A 8 -39.49 -3.79 16.41
N LEU A 9 -38.18 -3.92 16.18
CA LEU A 9 -37.16 -3.59 17.18
C LEU A 9 -35.98 -2.85 16.54
N ARG A 10 -36.06 -1.53 16.61
CA ARG A 10 -34.89 -0.64 16.66
C ARG A 10 -34.17 -0.88 17.98
N HIS A 11 -32.87 -1.15 17.95
CA HIS A 11 -32.01 -0.83 19.07
C HIS A 11 -30.66 -0.27 18.59
N VAL A 12 -30.46 0.98 18.96
CA VAL A 12 -29.18 1.67 19.08
C VAL A 12 -28.43 1.03 20.24
N ARG A 13 -27.17 0.63 20.03
CA ARG A 13 -26.20 0.49 21.11
C ARG A 13 -24.81 0.90 20.64
N THR A 14 -24.41 2.08 21.10
CA THR A 14 -23.03 2.52 21.32
C THR A 14 -22.45 1.70 22.47
N GLU A 15 -21.34 1.00 22.25
CA GLU A 15 -20.49 0.50 23.34
C GLU A 15 -19.04 0.95 23.11
N ASN A 16 -18.61 1.82 24.02
CA ASN A 16 -17.24 2.25 24.24
C ASN A 16 -16.43 1.07 24.79
N TYR A 17 -15.30 0.74 24.17
CA TYR A 17 -14.27 -0.06 24.82
C TYR A 17 -13.17 0.86 25.35
N SER A 18 -13.24 1.09 26.66
CA SER A 18 -12.15 1.58 27.50
C SER A 18 -11.11 0.48 27.67
N VAL A 19 -9.88 0.73 27.21
CA VAL A 19 -8.72 -0.14 27.43
C VAL A 19 -8.26 0.01 28.88
N LEU A 20 -8.33 -1.10 29.62
CA LEU A 20 -7.75 -1.27 30.94
C LEU A 20 -6.22 -1.21 30.85
N ARG A 21 -5.63 -0.24 31.57
CA ARG A 21 -4.22 -0.22 31.94
C ARG A 21 -3.97 -1.30 33.00
N LEU A 22 -2.99 -2.16 32.78
CA LEU A 22 -2.31 -2.89 33.83
C LEU A 22 -0.84 -2.48 33.86
N SER A 23 -0.55 -1.59 34.81
CA SER A 23 0.77 -1.35 35.35
C SER A 23 1.20 -2.54 36.19
N GLN A 24 2.38 -3.09 35.93
CA GLN A 24 3.13 -3.85 36.93
C GLN A 24 4.53 -3.26 37.05
N CYS A 25 4.76 -2.62 38.19
CA CYS A 25 6.07 -2.32 38.73
C CYS A 25 6.66 -3.57 39.38
N GLY A 26 7.97 -3.76 39.23
CA GLY A 26 8.80 -4.70 39.97
C GLY A 26 10.30 -4.41 39.70
N PRO A 27 11.22 -4.66 40.65
CA PRO A 27 12.00 -3.55 41.21
C PRO A 27 13.48 -3.48 40.82
N VAL A 28 13.98 -2.25 40.98
CA VAL A 28 15.30 -1.77 41.42
C VAL A 28 16.32 -2.86 41.79
N ASN A 29 17.50 -2.82 41.14
CA ASN A 29 18.73 -3.36 41.69
C ASN A 29 19.85 -2.32 41.71
N MET A 30 20.55 -2.35 42.84
CA MET A 30 21.48 -1.34 43.31
C MET A 30 22.82 -1.33 42.57
N ILE A 31 23.37 -0.13 42.54
CA ILE A 31 24.76 0.22 42.28
C ILE A 31 25.68 -0.55 43.25
N ASN A 32 26.76 -1.12 42.72
CA ASN A 32 28.01 -1.23 43.49
C ASN A 32 29.21 -0.99 42.58
N SER A 33 30.01 -0.03 43.01
CA SER A 33 31.30 0.38 42.50
C SER A 33 32.42 -0.59 42.91
N SER A 34 33.36 -0.87 42.02
CA SER A 34 34.78 -0.99 42.38
C SER A 34 35.68 -0.76 41.17
N SER A 35 36.75 -0.03 41.46
CA SER A 35 37.81 0.51 40.61
C SER A 35 38.99 -0.46 40.42
N SER A 36 39.68 -0.37 39.28
CA SER A 36 41.16 -0.46 39.11
C SER A 36 41.46 -0.61 37.61
N SER A 37 41.94 0.44 36.93
CA SER A 37 43.35 0.77 36.67
C SER A 37 44.12 -0.28 35.87
N SER A 38 44.45 0.02 34.61
CA SER A 38 45.84 0.02 34.13
C SER A 38 45.92 0.48 32.66
N GLU A 39 46.88 1.36 32.45
CA GLU A 39 47.34 1.91 31.19
C GLU A 39 48.00 0.82 30.32
N THR A 40 48.00 1.01 28.99
CA THR A 40 49.24 0.92 28.20
C THR A 40 49.02 1.46 26.79
N ASP A 41 49.67 2.58 26.51
CA ASP A 41 50.05 3.06 25.18
C ASP A 41 51.05 2.10 24.54
N ILE A 42 50.84 1.72 23.27
CA ILE A 42 51.93 1.46 22.32
C ILE A 42 51.53 1.96 20.93
N SER A 43 52.14 3.09 20.55
CA SER A 43 52.35 3.52 19.17
C SER A 43 53.47 2.70 18.49
N LEU A 44 53.39 2.41 17.18
CA LEU A 44 54.38 2.83 16.17
C LEU A 44 54.21 2.19 14.77
N SER A 45 54.37 3.07 13.77
CA SER A 45 54.91 2.88 12.40
C SER A 45 54.14 2.00 11.40
N SER A 46 53.61 2.54 10.29
CA SER A 46 54.28 3.11 9.10
C SER A 46 54.96 2.07 8.20
N THR A 47 54.28 1.68 7.12
CA THR A 47 54.97 1.36 5.85
C THR A 47 54.24 1.95 4.66
N ARG A 48 54.95 2.91 4.07
CA ARG A 48 54.72 3.63 2.81
C ARG A 48 54.67 2.65 1.64
N SER A 49 53.65 2.72 0.78
CA SER A 49 53.70 2.14 -0.56
C SER A 49 53.01 3.05 -1.58
N LYS A 50 53.60 3.08 -2.77
CA LYS A 50 53.66 4.22 -3.69
C LYS A 50 52.42 4.37 -4.57
N SER A 51 51.87 5.60 -4.53
CA SER A 51 51.38 6.42 -5.65
C SER A 51 51.38 5.76 -7.04
N ARG A 52 50.17 5.54 -7.59
CA ARG A 52 49.87 5.68 -9.02
C ARG A 52 48.76 6.71 -9.18
N HIS A 53 49.12 7.83 -9.82
CA HIS A 53 48.20 8.90 -10.20
C HIS A 53 47.31 8.42 -11.35
N PHE A 54 46.01 8.29 -11.05
CA PHE A 54 44.95 8.50 -12.03
C PHE A 54 44.17 9.76 -11.59
N PRO A 55 43.71 10.61 -12.52
CA PRO A 55 43.13 11.88 -12.18
C PRO A 55 41.81 11.66 -11.43
N LYS A 56 41.83 11.85 -10.11
CA LYS A 56 40.61 12.05 -9.32
C LYS A 56 39.96 13.32 -9.82
N GLN A 57 38.87 13.19 -10.58
CA GLN A 57 37.85 14.22 -10.60
C GLN A 57 37.33 14.32 -9.16
N THR A 58 37.89 15.26 -8.41
CA THR A 58 37.32 15.71 -7.15
C THR A 58 35.98 16.35 -7.48
N PHE A 59 34.90 15.59 -7.37
CA PHE A 59 33.61 16.18 -7.05
C PHE A 59 33.80 16.86 -5.69
N ASN A 60 33.96 18.17 -5.73
CA ASN A 60 33.79 19.02 -4.57
C ASN A 60 32.34 18.87 -4.12
N VAL A 61 32.06 17.84 -3.32
CA VAL A 61 30.87 17.77 -2.48
C VAL A 61 31.11 18.82 -1.39
N GLY A 62 30.78 20.06 -1.73
CA GLY A 62 30.68 21.12 -0.74
C GLY A 62 29.76 20.61 0.37
N ARG A 63 30.25 20.63 1.61
CA ARG A 63 29.51 20.37 2.86
C ARG A 63 28.46 21.45 3.15
N HIS A 64 27.67 21.79 2.13
CA HIS A 64 26.45 22.59 2.19
C HIS A 64 25.31 21.78 1.53
N GLY A 65 25.31 20.46 1.76
CA GLY A 65 24.19 19.62 1.41
C GLY A 65 22.98 20.08 2.22
N ARG A 66 21.93 20.56 1.54
CA ARG A 66 20.61 20.73 2.17
C ARG A 66 20.29 19.42 2.88
N LYS A 67 20.22 19.45 4.22
CA LYS A 67 19.80 18.33 5.05
C LYS A 67 18.48 17.79 4.50
N CYS A 68 18.34 16.48 4.43
CA CYS A 68 17.08 15.87 4.04
C CYS A 68 15.97 16.31 5.02
N PRO A 69 14.68 16.21 4.67
CA PRO A 69 13.62 16.51 5.61
C PRO A 69 13.44 15.39 6.65
N ASN A 70 13.03 15.75 7.87
CA ASN A 70 12.71 14.78 8.93
C ASN A 70 11.30 14.17 8.79
N GLN A 71 10.45 14.74 7.94
CA GLN A 71 9.07 14.29 7.69
C GLN A 71 8.95 13.80 6.26
N ALA A 72 8.43 12.59 6.06
CA ALA A 72 8.27 11.96 4.74
C ALA A 72 7.48 12.84 3.76
N SER A 73 6.46 13.56 4.25
CA SER A 73 5.64 14.48 3.45
C SER A 73 6.40 15.67 2.86
N ASP A 74 7.59 15.99 3.36
CA ASP A 74 8.45 17.05 2.84
C ASP A 74 9.51 16.52 1.86
N TRP A 75 9.59 15.20 1.64
CA TRP A 75 10.53 14.61 0.70
C TRP A 75 10.17 14.95 -0.74
N THR A 76 11.21 15.01 -1.57
CA THR A 76 11.09 15.23 -3.01
C THR A 76 11.93 14.19 -3.72
N LEU A 77 11.69 13.98 -5.01
CA LEU A 77 12.50 13.08 -5.83
C LEU A 77 14.00 13.41 -5.74
N ASP A 78 14.37 14.68 -5.66
CA ASP A 78 15.77 15.11 -5.48
C ASP A 78 16.38 14.60 -4.17
N HIS A 79 15.59 14.46 -3.12
CA HIS A 79 16.06 13.89 -1.84
C HIS A 79 16.28 12.38 -1.96
N LEU A 80 15.41 11.65 -2.68
CA LEU A 80 15.60 10.21 -2.94
C LEU A 80 16.86 9.94 -3.76
N CYS A 81 17.05 10.69 -4.85
CA CYS A 81 18.24 10.52 -5.70
C CYS A 81 19.54 10.78 -4.91
N LYS A 82 19.53 11.73 -3.96
CA LYS A 82 20.69 11.99 -3.09
C LYS A 82 21.08 10.83 -2.19
N ILE A 83 20.13 9.95 -1.83
CA ILE A 83 20.40 8.78 -1.00
C ILE A 83 20.57 7.50 -1.82
N GLY A 84 20.59 7.61 -3.17
CA GLY A 84 20.77 6.48 -4.08
C GLY A 84 19.49 5.72 -4.44
N ILE A 85 18.32 6.33 -4.26
CA ILE A 85 17.02 5.76 -4.65
C ILE A 85 16.47 6.49 -5.88
N GLU A 86 16.14 5.72 -6.93
CA GLU A 86 15.66 6.23 -8.21
C GLU A 86 14.40 5.49 -8.67
N PHE A 87 13.60 6.11 -9.55
CA PHE A 87 12.53 5.42 -10.27
C PHE A 87 13.07 4.93 -11.62
N ASP A 88 12.60 3.78 -12.08
CA ASP A 88 12.95 3.27 -13.42
C ASP A 88 12.47 4.25 -14.52
N ASP A 89 13.17 4.37 -15.64
CA ASP A 89 12.78 5.31 -16.70
C ASP A 89 11.46 4.93 -17.41
N HIS A 90 11.07 3.66 -17.33
CA HIS A 90 9.92 3.10 -18.04
C HIS A 90 9.03 2.30 -17.10
N SER A 91 7.72 2.39 -17.33
CA SER A 91 6.76 1.58 -16.59
C SER A 91 6.94 0.10 -16.90
N MET A 92 6.82 -0.73 -15.87
CA MET A 92 6.70 -2.17 -15.97
C MET A 92 5.27 -2.57 -16.33
N ASP A 93 5.14 -3.62 -17.13
CA ASP A 93 3.86 -4.29 -17.34
C ASP A 93 3.33 -4.93 -16.03
N LEU A 94 2.01 -4.92 -15.83
CA LEU A 94 1.40 -5.45 -14.60
C LEU A 94 1.58 -6.96 -14.47
N ASP A 95 1.53 -7.74 -15.54
CA ASP A 95 1.74 -9.19 -15.47
C ASP A 95 3.18 -9.50 -15.09
N LYS A 96 4.14 -8.73 -15.64
CA LYS A 96 5.55 -8.82 -15.24
C LYS A 96 5.72 -8.47 -13.76
N PHE A 97 5.10 -7.37 -13.30
CA PHE A 97 5.11 -6.95 -11.89
C PHE A 97 4.59 -8.07 -10.98
N MET A 98 3.42 -8.63 -11.31
CA MET A 98 2.81 -9.71 -10.55
C MET A 98 3.63 -10.99 -10.59
N THR A 99 4.24 -11.33 -11.72
CA THR A 99 5.12 -12.49 -11.86
C THR A 99 6.31 -12.37 -10.91
N THR A 100 6.96 -11.20 -10.86
CA THR A 100 8.08 -10.96 -9.93
C THR A 100 7.72 -11.23 -8.47
N LEU A 101 6.50 -10.84 -8.06
CA LEU A 101 6.02 -11.08 -6.69
C LEU A 101 5.59 -12.54 -6.48
N LYS A 102 4.85 -13.13 -7.43
CA LYS A 102 4.33 -14.51 -7.33
C LYS A 102 5.42 -15.57 -7.31
N THR A 103 6.56 -15.32 -7.96
CA THR A 103 7.70 -16.25 -8.00
C THR A 103 8.64 -16.14 -6.80
N ARG A 104 8.34 -15.26 -5.82
CA ARG A 104 9.17 -15.14 -4.61
C ARG A 104 9.10 -16.44 -3.82
N GLU A 105 10.23 -16.84 -3.22
CA GLU A 105 10.31 -18.05 -2.40
C GLU A 105 9.26 -18.07 -1.28
N ILE A 106 9.06 -16.96 -0.58
CA ILE A 106 8.02 -16.85 0.45
C ILE A 106 6.61 -17.07 -0.09
N VAL A 107 6.34 -16.79 -1.36
CA VAL A 107 5.04 -17.05 -1.99
C VAL A 107 4.95 -18.51 -2.43
N VAL A 108 5.95 -18.98 -3.18
CA VAL A 108 5.98 -20.33 -3.76
C VAL A 108 6.01 -21.41 -2.67
N CYS A 109 6.87 -21.26 -1.66
CA CYS A 109 6.99 -22.23 -0.56
C CYS A 109 5.73 -22.28 0.32
N ASN A 110 4.88 -21.27 0.26
CA ASN A 110 3.61 -21.23 0.99
C ASN A 110 2.39 -21.52 0.08
N GLU A 111 2.62 -21.94 -1.18
CA GLU A 111 1.57 -22.24 -2.17
C GLU A 111 0.61 -21.06 -2.39
N LEU A 112 1.17 -19.84 -2.33
CA LEU A 112 0.42 -18.60 -2.49
C LEU A 112 0.49 -18.04 -3.91
N ASP A 113 1.11 -18.75 -4.85
CA ASP A 113 1.31 -18.30 -6.24
C ASP A 113 0.00 -18.25 -7.03
N LYS A 114 -1.03 -18.99 -6.58
CA LYS A 114 -2.33 -19.10 -7.24
C LYS A 114 -3.49 -18.77 -6.31
N ILE A 115 -4.51 -18.14 -6.88
CA ILE A 115 -5.76 -17.86 -6.19
C ILE A 115 -6.54 -19.18 -6.08
N PRO A 116 -7.16 -19.49 -4.91
CA PRO A 116 -7.96 -20.69 -4.79
C PRO A 116 -9.20 -20.63 -5.68
N GLN A 117 -9.79 -21.79 -6.02
CA GLN A 117 -10.96 -21.89 -6.91
C GLN A 117 -12.12 -20.97 -6.49
N ILE A 118 -12.37 -20.84 -5.18
CA ILE A 118 -13.40 -19.92 -4.68
C ILE A 118 -13.10 -18.46 -5.04
N GLY A 119 -11.83 -18.05 -5.03
CA GLY A 119 -11.42 -16.71 -5.46
C GLY A 119 -11.63 -16.51 -6.96
N HIS A 120 -11.34 -17.52 -7.79
CA HIS A 120 -11.66 -17.48 -9.23
C HIS A 120 -13.17 -17.33 -9.47
N SER A 121 -14.01 -18.09 -8.76
CA SER A 121 -15.47 -17.94 -8.88
C SER A 121 -15.94 -16.54 -8.48
N LEU A 122 -15.41 -15.96 -7.40
CA LEU A 122 -15.75 -14.59 -6.99
C LEU A 122 -15.24 -13.54 -7.99
N LEU A 123 -14.08 -13.77 -8.61
CA LEU A 123 -13.56 -12.92 -9.68
C LEU A 123 -14.50 -12.91 -10.88
N GLU A 124 -14.87 -14.07 -11.40
CA GLU A 124 -15.81 -14.22 -12.52
C GLU A 124 -17.16 -13.56 -12.22
N LEU A 125 -17.65 -13.73 -11.00
CA LEU A 125 -18.89 -13.09 -10.55
C LEU A 125 -18.77 -11.58 -10.51
N THR A 126 -17.67 -11.05 -9.98
CA THR A 126 -17.45 -9.61 -9.94
C THR A 126 -17.36 -9.04 -11.37
N ASN A 127 -16.75 -9.77 -12.31
CA ASN A 127 -16.72 -9.39 -13.72
C ASN A 127 -18.11 -9.35 -14.35
N LYS A 128 -18.93 -10.37 -14.09
CA LYS A 128 -20.30 -10.46 -14.59
C LYS A 128 -21.15 -9.30 -14.05
N MET A 129 -21.05 -9.04 -12.76
CA MET A 129 -21.88 -8.05 -12.05
C MET A 129 -21.42 -6.61 -12.24
N TRP A 130 -20.14 -6.39 -12.58
CA TRP A 130 -19.59 -5.06 -12.78
C TRP A 130 -18.92 -4.92 -14.15
N HIS A 131 -19.72 -5.10 -15.20
CA HIS A 131 -19.27 -5.14 -16.59
C HIS A 131 -19.28 -3.77 -17.32
N PHE A 132 -19.34 -2.65 -16.58
CA PHE A 132 -19.50 -1.32 -17.16
C PHE A 132 -18.48 -0.29 -16.63
N SER A 133 -18.11 0.68 -17.46
CA SER A 133 -17.27 1.83 -17.06
C SER A 133 -18.11 2.98 -16.52
N TYR A 134 -17.54 3.69 -15.55
CA TYR A 134 -18.05 4.99 -15.12
C TYR A 134 -17.35 6.11 -15.91
N ALA A 135 -17.93 6.50 -17.04
CA ALA A 135 -17.50 7.65 -17.81
C ALA A 135 -18.17 8.91 -17.26
N PHE A 136 -17.48 9.63 -16.36
CA PHE A 136 -17.94 10.95 -15.96
C PHE A 136 -16.75 11.90 -15.77
N ASP A 137 -16.93 13.14 -16.20
CA ASP A 137 -15.95 14.21 -16.02
C ASP A 137 -15.95 14.59 -14.54
N LYS A 138 -14.90 14.19 -13.83
CA LYS A 138 -14.73 14.40 -12.39
C LYS A 138 -14.61 15.89 -12.04
N GLU A 139 -14.22 16.76 -12.97
CA GLU A 139 -14.06 18.19 -12.73
C GLU A 139 -15.33 18.98 -13.03
N LYS A 140 -16.02 18.63 -14.13
CA LYS A 140 -17.23 19.34 -14.57
C LYS A 140 -18.51 18.74 -14.01
N GLY A 141 -18.47 17.49 -13.55
CA GLY A 141 -19.63 16.73 -13.09
C GLY A 141 -20.51 16.20 -14.22
N ASN A 142 -20.02 16.25 -15.46
CA ASN A 142 -20.76 15.71 -16.61
C ASN A 142 -20.80 14.18 -16.51
N GLY A 143 -21.99 13.59 -16.66
CA GLY A 143 -22.17 12.14 -16.59
C GLY A 143 -22.51 11.58 -15.21
N ILE A 144 -22.61 12.41 -14.16
CA ILE A 144 -23.01 11.95 -12.81
C ILE A 144 -24.36 11.26 -12.81
N LEU A 145 -25.36 11.83 -13.50
CA LEU A 145 -26.70 11.25 -13.55
C LEU A 145 -26.69 9.85 -14.17
N GLY A 146 -26.00 9.68 -15.30
CA GLY A 146 -25.85 8.37 -15.94
C GLY A 146 -25.03 7.40 -15.09
N ALA A 147 -24.00 7.88 -14.39
CA ALA A 147 -23.23 7.05 -13.46
C ALA A 147 -24.10 6.57 -12.28
N LYS A 148 -24.97 7.42 -11.73
CA LYS A 148 -25.91 7.05 -10.67
C LYS A 148 -26.89 5.99 -11.14
N GLN A 149 -27.52 6.22 -12.28
CA GLN A 149 -28.51 5.30 -12.84
C GLN A 149 -27.87 3.91 -13.07
N LYS A 150 -26.67 3.86 -13.65
CA LYS A 150 -25.94 2.58 -13.79
C LYS A 150 -25.64 1.91 -12.46
N THR A 151 -25.32 2.68 -11.43
CA THR A 151 -25.10 2.12 -10.09
C THR A 151 -26.40 1.58 -9.48
N GLU A 152 -27.52 2.28 -9.65
CA GLU A 152 -28.85 1.82 -9.20
C GLU A 152 -29.26 0.53 -9.92
N GLU A 153 -29.17 0.51 -11.24
CA GLU A 153 -29.46 -0.67 -12.08
C GLU A 153 -28.58 -1.87 -11.68
N ALA A 154 -27.30 -1.66 -11.42
CA ALA A 154 -26.39 -2.73 -10.99
C ALA A 154 -26.71 -3.26 -9.59
N ILE A 155 -27.18 -2.41 -8.67
CA ILE A 155 -27.62 -2.85 -7.34
C ILE A 155 -28.90 -3.68 -7.47
N GLU A 156 -29.89 -3.21 -8.23
CA GLU A 156 -31.15 -3.92 -8.47
C GLU A 156 -30.90 -5.30 -9.11
N GLU A 157 -30.13 -5.36 -10.20
CA GLU A 157 -29.77 -6.63 -10.87
C GLU A 157 -29.05 -7.60 -9.91
N PHE A 158 -28.19 -7.07 -9.04
CA PHE A 158 -27.43 -7.88 -8.10
C PHE A 158 -28.26 -8.41 -6.93
N GLU A 159 -29.29 -7.67 -6.50
CA GLU A 159 -30.22 -8.13 -5.49
C GLU A 159 -31.16 -9.22 -6.03
N ASP A 160 -31.60 -9.11 -7.29
CA ASP A 160 -32.52 -10.08 -7.93
C ASP A 160 -31.94 -11.49 -8.10
N ILE A 161 -30.62 -11.62 -8.19
CA ILE A 161 -29.92 -12.91 -8.39
C ILE A 161 -29.43 -13.55 -7.08
N GLU A 162 -29.72 -12.96 -5.92
CA GLU A 162 -29.22 -13.41 -4.61
C GLU A 162 -29.53 -14.89 -4.34
N ASP A 163 -30.78 -15.30 -4.58
CA ASP A 163 -31.27 -16.66 -4.32
C ASP A 163 -30.60 -17.71 -5.19
N GLU A 164 -30.22 -17.36 -6.43
CA GLU A 164 -29.52 -18.27 -7.35
C GLU A 164 -28.07 -18.45 -6.90
N MET A 165 -27.41 -17.35 -6.54
CA MET A 165 -26.01 -17.38 -6.13
C MET A 165 -25.82 -18.01 -4.76
N GLU A 166 -26.75 -17.80 -3.83
CA GLU A 166 -26.72 -18.48 -2.53
C GLU A 166 -26.71 -20.01 -2.70
N LYS A 167 -27.50 -20.55 -3.64
CA LYS A 167 -27.52 -22.01 -3.91
C LYS A 167 -26.18 -22.55 -4.41
N ILE A 168 -25.41 -21.75 -5.16
CA ILE A 168 -24.11 -22.15 -5.72
C ILE A 168 -23.01 -22.21 -4.64
N PHE A 169 -23.01 -21.29 -3.67
CA PHE A 169 -21.95 -21.18 -2.66
C PHE A 169 -22.25 -21.84 -1.32
N CYS A 170 -23.51 -22.20 -1.05
CA CYS A 170 -23.94 -22.71 0.26
C CYS A 170 -23.71 -24.19 0.53
N SER A 171 -23.01 -24.92 -0.35
CA SER A 171 -22.66 -26.33 -0.08
C SER A 171 -21.63 -26.49 1.05
N ASP A 172 -20.85 -25.44 1.35
CA ASP A 172 -19.85 -25.41 2.43
C ASP A 172 -19.97 -24.10 3.22
N SER A 173 -20.02 -24.21 4.55
CA SER A 173 -20.08 -23.09 5.49
C SER A 173 -18.95 -22.06 5.30
N SER A 174 -17.75 -22.49 4.91
CA SER A 174 -16.61 -21.59 4.69
C SER A 174 -16.77 -20.80 3.40
N ARG A 175 -17.15 -21.47 2.30
CA ARG A 175 -17.47 -20.82 1.02
C ARG A 175 -18.65 -19.86 1.14
N ARG A 176 -19.67 -20.23 1.92
CA ARG A 176 -20.81 -19.37 2.25
C ARG A 176 -20.39 -18.06 2.93
N LYS A 177 -19.52 -18.12 3.94
CA LYS A 177 -18.99 -16.91 4.60
C LYS A 177 -18.21 -16.01 3.64
N LEU A 178 -17.39 -16.61 2.78
CA LEU A 178 -16.61 -15.87 1.79
C LEU A 178 -17.52 -15.15 0.79
N TYR A 179 -18.52 -15.85 0.26
CA TYR A 179 -19.51 -15.30 -0.63
C TYR A 179 -20.27 -14.13 0.00
N PHE A 180 -20.83 -14.28 1.20
CA PHE A 180 -21.56 -13.19 1.85
C PHE A 180 -20.68 -11.99 2.19
N SER A 181 -19.44 -12.23 2.60
CA SER A 181 -18.48 -11.14 2.82
C SER A 181 -18.20 -10.38 1.54
N TRP A 182 -17.97 -11.09 0.43
CA TRP A 182 -17.76 -10.48 -0.88
C TRP A 182 -18.99 -9.69 -1.35
N ARG A 183 -20.17 -10.31 -1.28
CA ARG A 183 -21.46 -9.73 -1.66
C ARG A 183 -21.68 -8.40 -0.93
N LYS A 184 -21.54 -8.43 0.40
CA LYS A 184 -21.64 -7.24 1.24
C LYS A 184 -20.65 -6.16 0.82
N ASN A 185 -19.38 -6.51 0.60
CA ASN A 185 -18.36 -5.53 0.22
C ASN A 185 -18.61 -4.90 -1.16
N LEU A 186 -19.15 -5.66 -2.12
CA LEU A 186 -19.53 -5.14 -3.44
C LEU A 186 -20.71 -4.16 -3.36
N LEU A 187 -21.76 -4.54 -2.62
CA LEU A 187 -22.89 -3.65 -2.34
C LEU A 187 -22.45 -2.39 -1.59
N ASP A 188 -21.66 -2.54 -0.53
CA ASP A 188 -21.14 -1.41 0.26
C ASP A 188 -20.35 -0.44 -0.64
N PHE A 189 -19.55 -0.97 -1.59
CA PHE A 189 -18.85 -0.15 -2.57
C PHE A 189 -19.82 0.63 -3.48
N TRP A 190 -20.82 -0.03 -4.07
CA TRP A 190 -21.78 0.64 -4.95
C TRP A 190 -22.64 1.65 -4.21
N TRP A 191 -23.12 1.33 -3.01
CA TRP A 191 -23.85 2.27 -2.16
C TRP A 191 -23.00 3.48 -1.76
N TYR A 192 -21.74 3.24 -1.40
CA TYR A 192 -20.79 4.33 -1.11
C TYR A 192 -20.59 5.22 -2.34
N TYR A 193 -20.38 4.62 -3.50
CA TYR A 193 -20.17 5.33 -4.75
C TYR A 193 -21.43 6.11 -5.19
N HIS A 194 -22.62 5.53 -5.06
CA HIS A 194 -23.88 6.24 -5.28
C HIS A 194 -24.04 7.44 -4.35
N THR A 195 -23.73 7.27 -3.07
CA THR A 195 -23.74 8.35 -2.07
C THR A 195 -22.76 9.46 -2.46
N LEU A 196 -21.56 9.08 -2.94
CA LEU A 196 -20.54 10.00 -3.43
C LEU A 196 -21.06 10.83 -4.61
N LEU A 197 -21.70 10.18 -5.59
CA LEU A 197 -22.33 10.82 -6.75
C LEU A 197 -23.50 11.72 -6.35
N THR A 198 -24.27 11.33 -5.33
CA THR A 198 -25.41 12.12 -4.84
C THR A 198 -24.99 13.39 -4.13
N ARG A 199 -23.85 13.35 -3.46
CA ARG A 199 -23.26 14.49 -2.76
C ARG A 199 -22.21 15.19 -3.62
N TRP A 200 -22.31 15.08 -4.93
CA TRP A 200 -21.40 15.72 -5.87
C TRP A 200 -21.75 17.20 -6.03
N SER A 201 -21.37 18.00 -5.05
CA SER A 201 -21.43 19.47 -5.11
C SER A 201 -20.06 20.07 -5.46
N LYS A 202 -20.03 21.12 -6.28
CA LYS A 202 -18.82 21.91 -6.52
C LYS A 202 -18.54 22.89 -5.36
N PRO A 203 -17.26 23.25 -5.08
CA PRO A 203 -16.02 22.60 -5.47
C PRO A 203 -15.37 21.89 -4.26
N LEU A 204 -14.42 20.99 -4.54
CA LEU A 204 -13.66 20.18 -3.59
C LEU A 204 -14.39 18.94 -3.06
N GLN A 205 -14.31 17.87 -3.86
CA GLN A 205 -14.12 16.53 -3.32
C GLN A 205 -12.98 16.60 -2.29
N THR A 206 -13.30 16.51 -1.00
CA THR A 206 -12.28 16.41 0.04
C THR A 206 -11.54 15.09 -0.10
N GLU A 207 -10.22 15.12 0.08
CA GLU A 207 -9.26 14.00 0.07
C GLU A 207 -9.82 12.72 0.70
N GLY A 208 -10.55 12.84 1.83
CA GLY A 208 -11.17 11.72 2.53
C GLY A 208 -12.18 10.89 1.73
N LYS A 209 -12.79 11.42 0.66
CA LYS A 209 -13.82 10.71 -0.13
C LYS A 209 -13.22 9.66 -1.07
N TYR A 210 -12.17 10.00 -1.82
CA TYR A 210 -11.46 9.02 -2.65
C TYR A 210 -10.71 7.99 -1.81
N ASN A 211 -10.25 8.39 -0.61
CA ASN A 211 -9.66 7.49 0.37
C ASN A 211 -10.62 6.36 0.75
N GLN A 212 -11.85 6.72 1.08
CA GLN A 212 -12.89 5.77 1.43
C GLN A 212 -13.35 4.95 0.22
N LEU A 213 -13.39 5.54 -0.98
CA LEU A 213 -13.71 4.82 -2.21
C LEU A 213 -12.71 3.70 -2.50
N PHE A 214 -11.41 3.99 -2.44
CA PHE A 214 -10.36 2.97 -2.65
C PHE A 214 -10.38 1.91 -1.54
N THR A 215 -10.61 2.31 -0.28
CA THR A 215 -10.80 1.36 0.83
C THR A 215 -12.01 0.45 0.63
N ALA A 216 -13.13 0.97 0.12
CA ALA A 216 -14.31 0.15 -0.20
C ALA A 216 -14.00 -0.79 -1.38
N PHE A 217 -13.32 -0.29 -2.40
CA PHE A 217 -12.88 -1.09 -3.55
C PHE A 217 -11.97 -2.24 -3.13
N SER A 218 -10.96 -2.00 -2.29
CA SER A 218 -10.02 -3.06 -1.85
C SER A 218 -10.74 -4.18 -1.09
N LYS A 219 -11.77 -3.87 -0.29
CA LYS A 219 -12.53 -4.85 0.47
C LYS A 219 -13.29 -5.85 -0.39
N ILE A 220 -13.70 -5.48 -1.61
CA ILE A 220 -14.31 -6.42 -2.56
C ILE A 220 -13.41 -7.64 -2.76
N PHE A 221 -12.10 -7.40 -2.80
CA PHE A 221 -11.06 -8.40 -3.01
C PHE A 221 -10.57 -9.05 -1.71
N ARG A 222 -11.27 -8.82 -0.60
CA ARG A 222 -10.87 -9.23 0.77
C ARG A 222 -9.51 -8.67 1.18
N LEU A 223 -9.14 -7.53 0.59
CA LEU A 223 -7.96 -6.78 0.94
C LEU A 223 -8.37 -5.69 1.94
N TYR A 224 -8.14 -5.95 3.23
CA TYR A 224 -8.63 -5.14 4.34
C TYR A 224 -7.59 -4.08 4.74
N PRO A 225 -7.90 -2.78 4.55
CA PRO A 225 -6.97 -1.71 4.83
C PRO A 225 -6.98 -1.29 6.30
N GLU A 226 -5.80 -0.96 6.80
CA GLU A 226 -5.62 -0.12 7.98
C GLU A 226 -5.38 1.31 7.53
N VAL A 227 -6.26 2.23 7.92
CA VAL A 227 -6.14 3.65 7.55
C VAL A 227 -5.03 4.29 8.37
N GLY A 228 -4.20 5.10 7.72
CA GLY A 228 -3.09 5.83 8.32
C GLY A 228 -3.51 6.68 9.53
N GLY A 229 -2.54 6.95 10.41
CA GLY A 229 -2.71 7.74 11.63
C GLY A 229 -2.67 6.93 12.94
N ALA A 230 -2.68 5.59 12.86
CA ALA A 230 -2.54 4.74 14.05
C ALA A 230 -1.07 4.60 14.51
N TYR A 231 -0.12 4.57 13.56
CA TYR A 231 1.31 4.36 13.84
C TYR A 231 2.19 5.12 12.84
N SER A 232 3.16 5.89 13.34
CA SER A 232 4.23 6.48 12.54
C SER A 232 5.45 5.58 12.54
N GLU A 233 6.01 5.34 11.38
CA GLU A 233 7.29 4.68 11.25
C GLU A 233 8.41 5.71 11.30
N SER A 234 9.55 5.29 11.84
CA SER A 234 10.73 6.13 11.89
C SER A 234 11.97 5.30 11.58
N ILE A 235 12.82 5.83 10.71
CA ILE A 235 14.16 5.28 10.48
C ILE A 235 15.19 6.39 10.65
N ILE A 236 16.38 5.99 11.05
CA ILE A 236 17.54 6.88 11.04
C ILE A 236 18.24 6.70 9.69
N ILE A 237 18.48 7.80 8.98
CA ILE A 237 19.22 7.85 7.71
C ILE A 237 20.46 8.71 7.96
N GLY A 238 21.61 8.09 8.15
CA GLY A 238 22.82 8.77 8.61
C GLY A 238 22.61 9.37 10.00
N ASP A 239 22.60 10.70 10.10
CA ASP A 239 22.33 11.43 11.34
C ASP A 239 20.87 11.91 11.47
N MET A 240 20.00 11.52 10.54
CA MET A 240 18.67 12.09 10.38
C MET A 240 17.57 11.12 10.82
N ASN A 241 16.75 11.51 11.78
CA ASN A 241 15.52 10.78 12.09
C ASN A 241 14.41 11.19 11.12
N VAL A 242 14.03 10.27 10.24
CA VAL A 242 12.98 10.45 9.24
C VAL A 242 11.74 9.70 9.70
N THR A 243 10.60 10.38 9.71
CA THR A 243 9.33 9.83 10.15
C THR A 243 8.28 9.93 9.05
N GLY A 244 7.39 8.94 8.95
CA GLY A 244 6.34 8.90 7.94
C GLY A 244 5.13 8.09 8.34
N ILE A 245 3.99 8.41 7.73
CA ILE A 245 2.71 7.72 7.92
C ILE A 245 2.07 7.55 6.54
N PRO A 246 2.10 6.35 5.94
CA PRO A 246 1.35 6.09 4.72
C PRO A 246 -0.15 6.20 4.99
N ASP A 247 -0.91 6.59 3.96
CA ASP A 247 -2.35 6.81 4.07
C ASP A 247 -3.14 5.52 4.33
N ILE A 248 -2.66 4.39 3.82
CA ILE A 248 -3.20 3.05 4.06
C ILE A 248 -2.05 2.06 4.17
N ARG A 249 -2.19 1.10 5.08
CA ARG A 249 -1.40 -0.13 5.10
C ARG A 249 -2.29 -1.32 4.90
N PHE A 250 -1.78 -2.30 4.16
CA PHE A 250 -2.31 -3.65 4.15
C PHE A 250 -1.34 -4.53 4.90
N LEU A 251 -1.78 -5.07 6.02
CA LEU A 251 -0.98 -5.93 6.87
C LEU A 251 -1.45 -7.38 6.71
N THR A 252 -0.50 -8.31 6.72
CA THR A 252 -0.81 -9.74 6.78
C THR A 252 -1.43 -10.10 8.12
N PHE A 253 -2.37 -11.05 8.15
CA PHE A 253 -3.01 -11.50 9.39
C PHE A 253 -2.16 -12.48 10.22
N ALA A 254 -0.85 -12.57 9.95
CA ALA A 254 0.08 -13.46 10.65
C ALA A 254 0.60 -12.84 11.96
N ASP A 255 1.20 -13.68 12.83
CA ASP A 255 1.67 -13.37 14.20
C ASP A 255 2.78 -12.30 14.33
N LYS A 256 3.12 -11.61 13.23
CA LYS A 256 4.09 -10.49 13.20
C LYS A 256 3.63 -9.32 12.33
N VAL A 257 2.36 -9.33 11.88
CA VAL A 257 1.70 -8.26 11.13
C VAL A 257 2.63 -7.62 10.10
N LEU A 258 3.17 -8.45 9.19
CA LEU A 258 4.10 -7.99 8.14
C LEU A 258 3.36 -7.10 7.13
N LYS A 259 4.07 -6.13 6.58
CA LYS A 259 3.54 -5.13 5.67
C LYS A 259 3.46 -5.72 4.28
N LEU A 260 2.23 -6.01 3.84
CA LEU A 260 1.97 -6.56 2.51
C LEU A 260 2.17 -5.49 1.44
N MET A 261 1.57 -4.32 1.67
CA MET A 261 1.56 -3.20 0.72
C MET A 261 1.18 -1.91 1.44
N ILE A 262 1.80 -0.80 1.05
CA ILE A 262 1.41 0.54 1.50
C ILE A 262 0.76 1.35 0.39
N VAL A 263 -0.02 2.36 0.75
CA VAL A 263 -0.62 3.28 -0.21
C VAL A 263 -0.27 4.70 0.18
N THR A 264 0.32 5.43 -0.77
CA THR A 264 0.48 6.88 -0.69
C THR A 264 -0.57 7.50 -1.58
N LYS A 265 -1.47 8.28 -1.00
CA LYS A 265 -2.56 8.90 -1.74
C LYS A 265 -2.15 10.28 -2.21
N VAL A 266 -2.67 10.64 -3.37
CA VAL A 266 -2.30 11.88 -4.02
C VAL A 266 -3.55 12.68 -4.33
N LYS A 267 -3.51 13.95 -3.95
CA LYS A 267 -4.54 14.92 -4.33
C LYS A 267 -4.56 15.02 -5.85
N GLN A 268 -5.71 14.72 -6.44
CA GLN A 268 -5.88 14.58 -7.89
C GLN A 268 -5.35 15.79 -8.69
N TYR A 269 -5.51 17.02 -8.17
CA TYR A 269 -5.06 18.26 -8.82
C TYR A 269 -3.55 18.46 -8.81
N ASP A 270 -2.82 17.78 -7.92
CA ASP A 270 -1.37 17.94 -7.74
C ASP A 270 -0.58 16.77 -8.35
N ALA A 271 -1.26 15.79 -8.92
CA ALA A 271 -0.72 14.45 -9.11
C ALA A 271 -0.09 14.21 -10.48
N ILE A 272 -0.81 14.53 -11.57
CA ILE A 272 -0.40 14.22 -12.95
C ILE A 272 -0.25 15.52 -13.73
N ARG A 273 0.92 15.74 -14.33
CA ARG A 273 1.23 16.88 -15.19
C ARG A 273 0.86 16.58 -16.63
N GLY A 274 0.19 17.55 -17.27
CA GLY A 274 -0.19 17.47 -18.69
C GLY A 274 -1.45 16.64 -18.95
N GLU A 275 -1.78 16.45 -20.23
CA GLU A 275 -2.85 15.53 -20.63
C GLU A 275 -2.42 14.07 -20.38
N TYR A 276 -3.30 13.30 -19.74
CA TYR A 276 -3.03 11.90 -19.44
C TYR A 276 -3.09 11.04 -20.69
N ASN A 277 -1.97 10.39 -21.03
CA ASN A 277 -1.91 9.33 -22.03
C ASN A 277 -1.21 8.10 -21.41
N PRO A 278 -1.92 6.94 -21.29
CA PRO A 278 -1.35 5.71 -20.76
C PRO A 278 -0.09 5.23 -21.50
N ASP A 279 -0.05 5.39 -22.83
CA ASP A 279 1.00 4.84 -23.69
C ASP A 279 2.32 5.60 -23.57
N THR A 280 2.25 6.85 -23.12
CA THR A 280 3.42 7.71 -22.92
C THR A 280 3.67 8.01 -21.44
N PHE A 281 3.00 7.30 -20.53
CA PHE A 281 3.10 7.59 -19.10
C PHE A 281 4.47 7.22 -18.55
N THR A 282 5.09 8.15 -17.83
CA THR A 282 6.32 7.95 -17.07
C THR A 282 6.20 8.56 -15.68
N TYR A 283 7.12 8.23 -14.77
CA TYR A 283 7.13 8.85 -13.45
C TYR A 283 7.28 10.37 -13.53
N HIS A 284 7.87 10.93 -14.59
CA HIS A 284 7.97 12.38 -14.79
C HIS A 284 6.62 13.08 -14.88
N ASN A 285 5.56 12.36 -15.22
CA ASN A 285 4.19 12.87 -15.17
C ASN A 285 3.73 13.09 -13.72
N VAL A 286 4.32 12.42 -12.73
CA VAL A 286 3.97 12.55 -11.32
C VAL A 286 4.79 13.67 -10.66
N SER A 287 4.18 14.42 -9.73
CA SER A 287 4.91 15.49 -9.04
C SER A 287 6.10 14.96 -8.25
N ARG A 288 7.22 15.70 -8.29
CA ARG A 288 8.47 15.34 -7.59
C ARG A 288 8.24 15.16 -6.08
N LYS A 289 7.32 15.93 -5.48
CA LYS A 289 7.00 15.84 -4.05
C LYS A 289 6.33 14.50 -3.73
N VAL A 290 5.34 14.10 -4.54
CA VAL A 290 4.62 12.84 -4.37
C VAL A 290 5.55 11.64 -4.51
N LEU A 291 6.41 11.65 -5.54
CA LEU A 291 7.41 10.59 -5.72
C LEU A 291 8.40 10.52 -4.55
N GLY A 292 8.84 11.69 -4.07
CA GLY A 292 9.71 11.81 -2.89
C GLY A 292 9.11 11.19 -1.65
N GLN A 293 7.89 11.59 -1.30
CA GLN A 293 7.13 11.07 -0.18
C GLN A 293 6.90 9.55 -0.31
N HIS A 294 6.42 9.10 -1.47
CA HIS A 294 6.12 7.69 -1.68
C HIS A 294 7.37 6.80 -1.60
N GLY A 295 8.48 7.23 -2.21
CA GLY A 295 9.72 6.47 -2.16
C GLY A 295 10.32 6.39 -0.75
N ILE A 296 10.24 7.46 0.05
CA ILE A 296 10.73 7.40 1.43
C ILE A 296 9.80 6.58 2.33
N GLU A 297 8.49 6.60 2.09
CA GLU A 297 7.53 5.71 2.77
C GLU A 297 7.79 4.24 2.42
N LEU A 298 8.16 3.90 1.18
CA LEU A 298 8.61 2.55 0.85
C LEU A 298 9.86 2.14 1.64
N LEU A 299 10.85 3.03 1.76
CA LEU A 299 12.07 2.75 2.53
C LEU A 299 11.77 2.54 4.03
N LEU A 300 10.92 3.37 4.62
CA LEU A 300 10.46 3.24 6.01
C LEU A 300 9.85 1.86 6.31
N GLU A 301 9.23 1.26 5.30
CA GLU A 301 8.45 0.03 5.43
C GLU A 301 9.24 -1.20 4.96
N ALA A 302 10.50 -1.02 4.53
CA ALA A 302 11.29 -2.05 3.89
C ALA A 302 11.58 -3.26 4.79
N ARG A 303 12.03 -3.00 6.03
CA ARG A 303 12.46 -4.05 6.96
C ARG A 303 11.35 -5.05 7.30
N ASP A 304 10.12 -4.59 7.43
CA ASP A 304 8.97 -5.44 7.78
C ASP A 304 8.10 -5.78 6.58
N SER A 305 8.62 -5.59 5.36
CA SER A 305 7.89 -5.97 4.16
C SER A 305 7.75 -7.48 4.06
N TYR A 306 6.53 -7.95 3.76
CA TYR A 306 6.27 -9.36 3.53
C TYR A 306 7.05 -9.91 2.33
N PHE A 307 7.30 -9.09 1.31
CA PHE A 307 7.97 -9.49 0.08
C PHE A 307 9.48 -9.21 0.08
N PHE A 308 10.06 -8.87 1.22
CA PHE A 308 11.48 -8.51 1.34
C PHE A 308 12.38 -9.48 0.55
N PRO A 309 13.30 -9.00 -0.30
CA PRO A 309 13.83 -7.64 -0.44
C PRO A 309 12.98 -6.67 -1.29
N TYR A 310 11.75 -7.04 -1.65
CA TYR A 310 10.81 -6.14 -2.32
C TYR A 310 9.88 -5.46 -1.33
N VAL A 311 9.65 -4.15 -1.52
CA VAL A 311 8.62 -3.38 -0.82
C VAL A 311 7.56 -2.97 -1.81
N VAL A 312 6.32 -3.39 -1.59
CA VAL A 312 5.20 -3.11 -2.50
C VAL A 312 4.45 -1.86 -2.05
N GLY A 313 4.21 -0.95 -2.99
CA GLY A 313 3.43 0.25 -2.77
C GLY A 313 2.36 0.46 -3.84
N VAL A 314 1.45 1.38 -3.55
CA VAL A 314 0.48 1.92 -4.49
C VAL A 314 0.46 3.44 -4.38
N LEU A 315 0.63 4.12 -5.51
CA LEU A 315 0.23 5.51 -5.63
C LEU A 315 -1.24 5.55 -6.04
N CYS A 316 -2.09 6.14 -5.22
CA CYS A 316 -3.52 6.25 -5.49
C CYS A 316 -3.90 7.71 -5.80
N ILE A 317 -4.22 7.97 -7.07
CA ILE A 317 -4.53 9.29 -7.62
C ILE A 317 -6.02 9.32 -7.99
N GLY A 318 -6.86 9.72 -7.03
CA GLY A 318 -8.32 9.67 -7.19
C GLY A 318 -8.82 8.23 -7.35
N THR A 319 -9.09 7.81 -8.59
CA THR A 319 -9.48 6.42 -8.91
C THR A 319 -8.43 5.65 -9.71
N LYS A 320 -7.30 6.29 -10.00
CA LYS A 320 -6.17 5.66 -10.67
C LYS A 320 -5.22 5.09 -9.64
N ILE A 321 -4.77 3.87 -9.87
CA ILE A 321 -3.74 3.24 -9.05
C ILE A 321 -2.51 2.92 -9.90
N ILE A 322 -1.34 3.16 -9.35
CA ILE A 322 -0.05 2.77 -9.90
C ILE A 322 0.59 1.84 -8.88
N PHE A 323 0.84 0.60 -9.24
CA PHE A 323 1.63 -0.29 -8.39
C PHE A 323 3.09 0.10 -8.46
N THR A 324 3.78 0.00 -7.33
CA THR A 324 5.22 0.24 -7.23
C THR A 324 5.89 -0.90 -6.47
N SER A 325 7.15 -1.17 -6.81
CA SER A 325 8.00 -2.07 -6.06
C SER A 325 9.41 -1.49 -5.92
N MET A 326 9.87 -1.36 -4.68
CA MET A 326 11.27 -1.04 -4.38
C MET A 326 12.01 -2.35 -4.16
N TYR A 327 13.07 -2.61 -4.93
CA TYR A 327 14.01 -3.70 -4.62
C TYR A 327 15.19 -3.15 -3.84
N ILE A 328 15.37 -3.62 -2.60
CA ILE A 328 16.46 -3.18 -1.74
C ILE A 328 17.02 -4.35 -0.93
N GLU A 329 18.28 -4.68 -1.17
CA GLU A 329 18.99 -5.70 -0.40
C GLU A 329 19.32 -5.19 1.00
N MET A 330 19.44 -6.11 1.96
CA MET A 330 19.66 -5.75 3.37
C MET A 330 20.96 -4.95 3.56
N ASP A 331 22.02 -5.29 2.84
CA ASP A 331 23.30 -4.59 2.94
C ASP A 331 23.18 -3.14 2.42
N ILE A 332 22.46 -2.94 1.31
CA ILE A 332 22.19 -1.60 0.76
C ILE A 332 21.25 -0.80 1.68
N TYR A 333 20.25 -1.45 2.28
CA TYR A 333 19.38 -0.83 3.28
C TYR A 333 20.19 -0.33 4.49
N ASN A 334 21.07 -1.18 5.03
CA ASN A 334 21.94 -0.81 6.14
C ASN A 334 22.90 0.32 5.75
N GLU A 335 23.46 0.31 4.54
CA GLU A 335 24.29 1.39 4.03
C GLU A 335 23.55 2.73 4.00
N ILE A 336 22.29 2.77 3.53
CA ILE A 336 21.47 4.00 3.58
C ILE A 336 21.21 4.45 5.02
N VAL A 337 20.90 3.50 5.91
CA VAL A 337 20.61 3.80 7.32
C VAL A 337 21.84 4.35 8.05
N GLU A 338 23.01 3.76 7.81
CA GLU A 338 24.26 4.10 8.52
C GLU A 338 24.96 5.32 7.92
N GLU A 339 25.08 5.38 6.59
CA GLU A 339 25.86 6.41 5.88
C GLU A 339 24.98 7.53 5.29
N GLY A 340 23.66 7.34 5.29
CA GLY A 340 22.70 8.29 4.74
C GLY A 340 22.63 8.29 3.21
N THR A 341 23.39 7.45 2.53
CA THR A 341 23.44 7.33 1.07
C THR A 341 24.06 6.00 0.66
N VAL A 342 23.71 5.53 -0.54
CA VAL A 342 24.42 4.43 -1.19
C VAL A 342 25.63 4.95 -1.99
N GLN A 343 26.74 4.23 -1.98
CA GLN A 343 27.93 4.53 -2.78
C GLN A 343 27.81 3.96 -4.21
N PRO A 344 28.23 4.70 -5.25
CA PRO A 344 28.30 4.17 -6.60
C PRO A 344 29.19 2.91 -6.69
N PRO A 345 28.83 1.91 -7.51
CA PRO A 345 27.75 1.91 -8.50
C PRO A 345 26.38 1.44 -7.96
N ASN A 346 26.28 1.18 -6.65
CA ASN A 346 25.07 0.65 -6.05
C ASN A 346 23.94 1.69 -6.13
N LYS A 347 22.73 1.23 -6.43
CA LYS A 347 21.51 2.04 -6.38
C LYS A 347 20.28 1.18 -6.13
N VAL A 348 19.26 1.80 -5.58
CA VAL A 348 17.95 1.21 -5.33
C VAL A 348 16.99 1.73 -6.38
N ASN A 349 16.32 0.83 -7.10
CA ASN A 349 15.33 1.23 -8.10
C ASN A 349 13.91 0.96 -7.59
N ILE A 350 13.01 1.88 -7.91
CA ILE A 350 11.56 1.76 -7.73
C ILE A 350 10.97 1.52 -9.12
N SER A 351 10.52 0.29 -9.36
CA SER A 351 9.71 -0.05 -10.52
C SER A 351 8.26 0.38 -10.29
N TYR A 352 7.56 0.73 -11.36
CA TYR A 352 6.15 1.13 -11.30
C TYR A 352 5.38 0.70 -12.54
N THR A 353 4.07 0.52 -12.42
CA THR A 353 3.20 0.22 -13.56
C THR A 353 2.65 1.49 -14.22
N ARG A 354 2.00 1.37 -15.39
CA ARG A 354 1.12 2.45 -15.83
C ARG A 354 -0.03 2.66 -14.82
N PRO A 355 -0.73 3.80 -14.83
CA PRO A 355 -1.92 3.98 -14.01
C PRO A 355 -3.08 3.13 -14.55
N TYR A 356 -3.82 2.52 -13.64
CA TYR A 356 -5.06 1.78 -13.93
C TYR A 356 -6.22 2.48 -13.23
N ASP A 357 -7.24 2.88 -13.98
CA ASP A 357 -8.46 3.47 -13.40
C ASP A 357 -9.44 2.35 -13.01
N TYR A 358 -9.60 2.05 -11.72
CA TYR A 358 -10.50 0.97 -11.29
C TYR A 358 -11.99 1.24 -11.58
N MET A 359 -12.33 2.46 -12.00
CA MET A 359 -13.67 2.82 -12.45
C MET A 359 -13.88 2.60 -13.94
N ASP A 360 -12.80 2.39 -14.71
CA ASP A 360 -12.87 1.92 -16.08
C ASP A 360 -12.95 0.39 -16.12
N TYR A 361 -13.81 -0.16 -16.98
CA TYR A 361 -14.02 -1.59 -17.11
C TYR A 361 -12.76 -2.34 -17.59
N SER A 362 -12.08 -1.83 -18.61
CA SER A 362 -10.92 -2.51 -19.19
C SER A 362 -9.75 -2.55 -18.20
N ASP A 363 -9.47 -1.43 -17.54
CA ASP A 363 -8.45 -1.39 -16.49
C ASP A 363 -8.85 -2.24 -15.29
N ARG A 364 -10.11 -2.20 -14.87
CA ARG A 364 -10.60 -3.03 -13.77
C ARG A 364 -10.43 -4.52 -14.06
N GLN A 365 -10.69 -5.00 -15.28
CA GLN A 365 -10.43 -6.40 -15.65
C GLN A 365 -8.98 -6.82 -15.36
N ALA A 366 -8.01 -5.97 -15.73
CA ALA A 366 -6.60 -6.24 -15.48
C ALA A 366 -6.23 -6.21 -13.98
N LEU A 367 -6.94 -5.40 -13.19
CA LEU A 367 -6.68 -5.23 -11.76
C LEU A 367 -7.25 -6.36 -10.88
N MET A 368 -8.31 -7.03 -11.32
CA MET A 368 -9.09 -7.90 -10.43
C MET A 368 -8.33 -9.12 -9.95
N GLU A 369 -7.62 -9.82 -10.84
CA GLU A 369 -6.78 -10.96 -10.42
C GLU A 369 -5.67 -10.52 -9.45
N PRO A 370 -4.85 -9.49 -9.74
CA PRO A 370 -3.88 -8.96 -8.78
C PRO A 370 -4.48 -8.62 -7.41
N MET A 371 -5.62 -7.94 -7.37
CA MET A 371 -6.25 -7.51 -6.12
C MET A 371 -6.79 -8.70 -5.31
N PHE A 372 -7.43 -9.68 -5.97
CA PHE A 372 -7.84 -10.93 -5.31
C PHE A 372 -6.64 -11.72 -4.80
N TRP A 373 -5.54 -11.74 -5.55
CA TRP A 373 -4.30 -12.39 -5.12
C TRP A 373 -3.72 -11.71 -3.87
N PHE A 374 -3.63 -10.39 -3.83
CA PHE A 374 -3.19 -9.67 -2.63
C PHE A 374 -4.10 -9.96 -1.42
N GLY A 375 -5.43 -9.95 -1.60
CA GLY A 375 -6.36 -10.32 -0.53
C GLY A 375 -6.21 -11.78 -0.07
N PHE A 376 -5.88 -12.69 -0.99
CA PHE A 376 -5.56 -14.08 -0.66
C PHE A 376 -4.28 -14.19 0.16
N VAL A 377 -3.18 -13.54 -0.26
CA VAL A 377 -1.91 -13.48 0.48
C VAL A 377 -2.12 -12.87 1.86
N GLN A 378 -2.83 -11.73 1.94
CA GLN A 378 -3.14 -11.05 3.21
C GLN A 378 -3.79 -12.01 4.22
N SER A 379 -4.75 -12.81 3.75
CA SER A 379 -5.56 -13.69 4.59
C SER A 379 -4.97 -15.09 4.82
N ASN A 380 -4.06 -15.58 3.97
CA ASN A 380 -3.51 -16.93 4.05
C ASN A 380 -2.04 -17.01 4.46
N ALA A 381 -1.34 -15.87 4.59
CA ALA A 381 0.03 -15.84 5.12
C ALA A 381 0.19 -16.53 6.51
N TYR A 382 -0.91 -16.81 7.22
CA TYR A 382 -0.93 -17.46 8.53
C TYR A 382 -0.83 -19.00 8.49
N LYS A 383 -1.23 -19.69 7.43
CA LYS A 383 -1.42 -21.15 7.53
C LYS A 383 -0.13 -21.96 7.77
N TYR A 384 1.08 -21.42 7.60
CA TYR A 384 2.29 -22.26 7.53
C TYR A 384 3.58 -21.71 8.18
N LYS A 385 3.51 -20.84 9.20
CA LYS A 385 4.70 -20.55 10.06
C LYS A 385 4.82 -21.44 11.31
N ALA A 386 3.99 -22.47 11.41
CA ALA A 386 4.11 -23.54 12.41
C ALA A 386 4.43 -24.88 11.72
N MET A 387 5.61 -24.95 11.11
CA MET A 387 6.39 -26.18 10.93
C MET A 387 7.85 -25.87 11.20
#